data_AF-A0A952ETX2-F1
#
_entry.id   AF-A0A952ETX2-F1
#
_cell.length_a   1.000
_cell.length_b   1.000
_cell.length_c   1.000
_cell.angle_alpha   90.00
_cell.angle_beta   90.00
_cell.angle_gamma   90.00
#
_symmetry.space_group_name_H-M   'P 1'
#
loop_
_entity.id
_entity.type
_entity.pdbx_description
1 polymer ?
#
loop_
_entity_poly.entity_id
_entity_poly.type
_entity_poly.pdbx_seq_one_letter_code
_entity_poly.pdbx_strand_id
1 'polypeptide(L)'
;MNADQQTFADHRNLLFSIAYRILGSAADAEDVVQDAWFKWSADDRSQVSDPKAYLARIVSNLSMERLRSTRRQRETYVGPWLP
;
A
#
# COMPACT_ATOMS: atom_id res chain seq x y z
N MET A 1 -8.39 -21.69 6.03
CA MET A 1 -7.71 -20.40 5.77
C MET A 1 -6.82 -20.61 4.56
N ASN A 2 -6.95 -19.81 3.49
CA ASN A 2 -6.13 -19.98 2.28
C ASN A 2 -4.66 -19.65 2.61
N ALA A 3 -3.68 -20.43 2.12
CA ALA A 3 -2.24 -20.17 2.32
C ALA A 3 -1.86 -18.74 1.90
N ASP A 4 -2.56 -18.22 0.90
CA ASP A 4 -2.67 -16.83 0.48
C ASP A 4 -2.76 -15.81 1.62
N GLN A 5 -3.84 -16.02 2.35
CA GLN A 5 -4.31 -15.18 3.43
C GLN A 5 -3.41 -15.29 4.64
N GLN A 6 -2.89 -16.49 4.93
CA GLN A 6 -1.96 -16.68 6.03
C GLN A 6 -0.64 -15.94 5.77
N THR A 7 -0.05 -16.14 4.59
CA THR A 7 1.20 -15.49 4.20
C THR A 7 1.09 -13.97 4.30
N PHE A 8 -0.01 -13.40 3.83
CA PHE A 8 -0.24 -11.96 3.94
C PHE A 8 -0.48 -11.52 5.39
N ALA A 9 -1.30 -12.25 6.15
CA ALA A 9 -1.61 -11.93 7.54
C ALA A 9 -0.35 -11.90 8.41
N ASP A 10 0.58 -12.84 8.21
CA ASP A 10 1.86 -12.93 8.92
C ASP A 10 2.72 -11.66 8.73
N HIS A 11 2.54 -10.97 7.61
CA HIS A 11 3.33 -9.78 7.25
C HIS A 11 2.55 -8.47 7.43
N ARG A 12 1.25 -8.51 7.71
CA ARG A 12 0.37 -7.32 7.71
C ARG A 12 0.89 -6.17 8.57
N ASN A 13 1.42 -6.46 9.75
CA ASN A 13 1.96 -5.43 10.66
C ASN A 13 3.21 -4.75 10.10
N LEU A 14 4.09 -5.53 9.44
CA LEU A 14 5.27 -4.99 8.76
C LEU A 14 4.85 -4.10 7.59
N LEU A 15 3.92 -4.59 6.77
CA LEU A 15 3.40 -3.85 5.61
C LEU A 15 2.77 -2.53 6.02
N PHE A 16 1.92 -2.54 7.06
CA PHE A 16 1.36 -1.32 7.64
C PHE A 16 2.46 -0.36 8.12
N SER A 17 3.46 -0.85 8.84
CA SER A 17 4.56 -0.03 9.35
C SER A 17 5.36 0.65 8.23
N ILE A 18 5.60 -0.06 7.11
CA ILE A 18 6.26 0.51 5.93
C ILE A 18 5.40 1.62 5.33
N ALA A 19 4.12 1.34 5.07
CA ALA A 19 3.21 2.31 4.46
C ALA A 19 3.05 3.56 5.34
N TYR A 20 2.88 3.37 6.64
CA TYR A 20 2.74 4.45 7.61
C TYR A 20 3.98 5.35 7.66
N ARG A 21 5.18 4.76 7.57
CA ARG A 21 6.43 5.55 7.57
C ARG A 21 6.60 6.39 6.31
N ILE A 22 6.04 5.97 5.17
CA ILE A 22 6.08 6.72 3.91
C ILE A 22 4.99 7.80 3.88
N LEU A 23 3.79 7.48 4.35
CA LEU A 23 2.59 8.32 4.18
C LEU A 23 2.32 9.25 5.37
N GLY A 24 2.75 8.88 6.58
CA GLY A 24 2.49 9.62 7.82
C GLY A 24 1.03 9.56 8.32
N SER A 25 0.17 8.78 7.65
CA SER A 25 -1.27 8.67 7.91
C SER A 25 -1.64 7.21 8.10
N ALA A 26 -2.31 6.89 9.22
CA ALA A 26 -2.75 5.53 9.52
C ALA A 26 -3.84 5.06 8.54
N ALA A 27 -4.78 5.95 8.19
CA ALA A 27 -5.83 5.65 7.23
C ALA A 27 -5.25 5.35 5.84
N ASP A 28 -4.34 6.20 5.33
CA ASP A 28 -3.73 5.94 4.03
C ASP A 28 -2.84 4.69 4.04
N ALA A 29 -2.22 4.37 5.18
CA ALA A 29 -1.46 3.14 5.34
C ALA A 29 -2.35 1.89 5.33
N GLU A 30 -3.51 1.93 6.00
CA GLU A 30 -4.50 0.86 5.95
C GLU A 30 -5.02 0.63 4.53
N ASP A 31 -5.38 1.70 3.81
CA ASP A 31 -5.83 1.63 2.42
C ASP A 31 -4.77 0.96 1.54
N VAL A 32 -3.50 1.37 1.66
CA VAL A 32 -2.41 0.75 0.87
C VAL A 32 -2.23 -0.74 1.21
N VAL A 33 -2.36 -1.13 2.48
CA VAL A 33 -2.29 -2.54 2.87
C VAL A 33 -3.47 -3.33 2.29
N GLN A 34 -4.66 -2.73 2.21
CA GLN A 34 -5.81 -3.37 1.57
C GLN A 34 -5.61 -3.52 0.05
N ASP A 35 -5.14 -2.47 -0.63
CA ASP A 35 -4.80 -2.52 -2.06
C ASP A 35 -3.73 -3.59 -2.35
N ALA A 36 -2.72 -3.70 -1.47
CA ALA A 36 -1.70 -4.73 -1.56
C ALA A 36 -2.28 -6.14 -1.38
N TRP A 37 -3.26 -6.33 -0.48
CA TRP A 37 -3.97 -7.59 -0.33
C TRP A 37 -4.71 -7.96 -1.62
N PHE A 38 -5.44 -7.02 -2.23
CA PHE A 38 -6.16 -7.30 -3.47
C PHE A 38 -5.21 -7.72 -4.59
N LYS A 39 -4.10 -7.00 -4.78
CA LYS A 39 -3.06 -7.35 -5.76
C LYS A 39 -2.42 -8.69 -5.49
N TRP A 40 -2.08 -8.97 -4.23
CA TRP A 40 -1.60 -10.28 -3.81
C TRP A 40 -2.65 -11.31 -4.21
N SER A 41 -3.84 -11.30 -3.61
CA SER A 41 -4.89 -12.32 -3.78
C SER A 41 -5.32 -12.62 -5.22
N ALA A 42 -5.14 -11.69 -6.16
CA ALA A 42 -5.49 -11.85 -7.57
C ALA A 42 -4.38 -12.46 -8.44
N ASP A 43 -3.11 -12.37 -8.04
CA ASP A 43 -1.98 -12.84 -8.85
C ASP A 43 -1.58 -14.30 -8.55
N ASP A 44 -1.07 -14.99 -9.58
CA ASP A 44 -0.33 -16.25 -9.44
C ASP A 44 1.03 -15.98 -8.78
N ARG A 45 1.29 -16.66 -7.66
CA ARG A 45 2.49 -16.48 -6.82
C ARG A 45 3.39 -17.70 -6.83
N SER A 46 3.14 -18.65 -7.71
CA SER A 46 3.95 -19.87 -7.85
C SER A 46 5.45 -19.58 -8.04
N GLN A 47 5.79 -18.40 -8.56
CA GLN A 47 7.17 -17.94 -8.80
C GLN A 47 7.72 -17.01 -7.70
N VAL A 48 6.94 -16.66 -6.68
CA VAL A 48 7.39 -15.77 -5.60
C VAL A 48 8.20 -16.57 -4.57
N SER A 49 9.52 -16.47 -4.65
CA SER A 49 10.44 -17.17 -3.74
C SER A 49 10.51 -16.55 -2.34
N ASP A 50 10.32 -15.23 -2.22
CA ASP A 50 10.29 -14.50 -0.95
C ASP A 50 9.03 -13.59 -0.89
N PRO A 51 7.94 -14.09 -0.27
CA PRO A 51 6.71 -13.32 -0.10
C PRO A 51 6.90 -12.03 0.69
N LYS A 52 7.79 -12.00 1.68
CA LYS A 52 8.04 -10.82 2.52
C LYS A 52 8.62 -9.69 1.68
N ALA A 53 9.69 -9.99 0.93
CA ALA A 53 10.34 -9.01 0.08
C ALA A 53 9.40 -8.52 -1.04
N TYR A 54 8.62 -9.42 -1.63
CA TYR A 54 7.64 -9.10 -2.67
C TYR A 54 6.55 -8.15 -2.15
N LEU A 55 5.92 -8.49 -1.02
CA LEU A 55 4.88 -7.67 -0.40
C LEU A 55 5.41 -6.31 0.05
N ALA A 56 6.62 -6.26 0.65
CA ALA A 56 7.25 -5.00 1.03
C ALA A 56 7.48 -4.08 -0.18
N ARG A 57 7.87 -4.65 -1.34
CA ARG A 57 8.02 -3.91 -2.59
C ARG A 57 6.68 -3.38 -3.11
N ILE A 58 5.63 -4.20 -3.12
CA ILE A 58 4.28 -3.78 -3.54
C ILE A 58 3.82 -2.59 -2.70
N VAL A 59 3.89 -2.72 -1.38
CA VAL A 59 3.43 -1.69 -0.45
C VAL A 59 4.23 -0.40 -0.59
N SER A 60 5.56 -0.50 -0.68
CA SER A 60 6.41 0.68 -0.89
C SER A 60 6.04 1.43 -2.18
N ASN A 61 5.80 0.70 -3.27
CA ASN A 61 5.40 1.30 -4.55
C ASN A 61 4.04 1.98 -4.48
N LEU A 62 3.04 1.33 -3.87
CA LEU A 62 1.71 1.89 -3.67
C LEU A 62 1.75 3.16 -2.81
N SER A 63 2.50 3.14 -1.71
CA SER A 63 2.67 4.31 -0.84
C SER A 63 3.34 5.47 -1.57
N MET A 64 4.39 5.21 -2.36
CA MET A 64 5.06 6.26 -3.14
C MET A 64 4.15 6.86 -4.22
N GLU A 65 3.31 6.04 -4.85
CA GLU A 65 2.34 6.54 -5.83
C GLU A 65 1.27 7.42 -5.18
N ARG A 66 0.73 6.98 -4.03
CA ARG A 66 -0.25 7.76 -3.29
C ARG A 66 0.32 9.09 -2.81
N LEU A 67 1.55 9.09 -2.27
CA LEU A 67 2.26 10.31 -1.86
C LEU A 67 2.42 11.31 -3.02
N ARG A 68 2.76 10.81 -4.23
CA ARG A 68 2.84 11.65 -5.44
C ARG A 68 1.48 12.22 -5.84
N SER A 69 0.42 11.41 -5.79
CA SER A 69 -0.94 11.84 -6.12
C SER A 69 -1.45 12.94 -5.19
N THR A 70 -1.31 12.74 -3.87
CA THR A 70 -1.71 13.75 -2.86
C THR A 70 -0.95 15.06 -3.04
N ARG A 71 0.35 15.00 -3.36
CA ARG A 71 1.15 16.20 -3.63
C ARG A 71 0.63 16.95 -4.87
N ARG A 72 0.37 16.24 -5.98
CA ARG A 72 -0.18 16.85 -7.21
C ARG A 72 -1.54 17.51 -6.97
N GLN A 73 -2.41 16.88 -6.18
CA GLN A 73 -3.71 17.47 -5.81
C GLN A 73 -3.55 18.77 -5.02
N ARG A 74 -2.61 18.83 -4.07
CA ARG A 74 -2.30 20.06 -3.32
C ARG A 74 -1.71 21.16 -4.21
N GLU A 75 -0.85 20.79 -5.15
CA GLU A 75 -0.27 21.74 -6.12
C GLU A 75 -1.30 22.25 -7.15
N THR A 76 -2.34 21.45 -7.43
CA THR A 76 -3.47 21.85 -8.29
C THR A 76 -4.48 22.72 -7.52
N TYR A 77 -4.49 22.67 -6.19
CA TYR A 77 -5.28 23.58 -5.33
C TYR A 77 -4.60 24.95 -5.21
N VAL A 78 -4.61 25.70 -6.31
CA VAL A 78 -4.29 27.13 -6.39
C VAL A 78 -5.53 27.88 -6.88
N GLY A 79 -6.48 28.13 -5.98
CA GLY A 79 -7.63 28.97 -6.27
C GLY A 79 -8.60 29.05 -5.09
N PRO A 80 -9.08 30.25 -4.70
CA PRO A 80 -10.10 30.37 -3.67
C PRO A 80 -11.39 29.78 -4.21
N TRP A 81 -11.85 28.68 -3.62
CA TRP A 81 -13.22 28.25 -3.81
C TRP A 81 -14.11 29.27 -3.08
N LEU A 82 -14.77 30.13 -3.86
CA LEU A 82 -15.82 31.05 -3.40
C LEU A 82 -17.19 30.46 -3.83
N PRO A 83 -18.24 30.68 -3.02
CA PRO A 83 -19.38 29.79 -2.82
C PRO A 83 -20.32 29.56 -4.02
#